data_AF-A0A929KSA8-F1
#
_entry.id   AF-A0A929KSA8-F1
#
_cell.length_a   1.000
_cell.length_b   1.000
_cell.length_c   1.000
_cell.angle_alpha   90.00
_cell.angle_beta   90.00
_cell.angle_gamma   90.00
#
_symmetry.space_group_name_H-M   'P 1'
#
loop_
_entity.id
_entity.type
_entity.pdbx_description
1 polymer ?
#
loop_
_entity_poly.entity_id
_entity_poly.type
_entity_poly.pdbx_seq_one_letter_code
_entity_poly.pdbx_strand_id
1 'polypeptide(L)'
;MPMDGILPCSESAAPATLGASIRAEIQPFFAELRSFVDRRIAELSAEVAATVQLMDFSEEKLTEQIGRVHEQIAGLVAIPAATTKNSGIELEAVVQATENAANTIMEAAEAIQDWIQSGRQDPESLRALSDRVNLIFEACSFQDVTGQRIRRAIQHLQHVETMLEGMVPSVVQPEKQKLQIATVQHTVQEEARSTPDLAQEEIDRLLNDF
;
A
#
# COMPACT_ATOMS: atom_id res chain seq x y z
N MET A 1 -92.55 -18.35 84.84
CA MET A 1 -92.38 -19.48 83.89
C MET A 1 -92.39 -18.89 82.48
N PRO A 2 -91.59 -19.42 81.52
CA PRO A 2 -90.18 -19.06 81.29
C PRO A 2 -89.90 -18.49 79.87
N MET A 3 -88.69 -17.97 79.66
CA MET A 3 -87.78 -18.03 78.46
C MET A 3 -88.34 -17.65 77.05
N ASP A 4 -87.71 -16.86 76.19
CA ASP A 4 -86.35 -16.86 75.64
C ASP A 4 -86.03 -15.41 75.18
N GLY A 5 -84.83 -14.81 75.29
CA GLY A 5 -83.51 -15.40 75.37
C GLY A 5 -82.92 -15.62 73.98
N ILE A 6 -82.48 -14.56 73.28
CA ILE A 6 -81.34 -14.55 72.32
C ILE A 6 -80.99 -13.07 72.06
N LEU A 7 -79.99 -12.56 72.77
CA LEU A 7 -79.14 -11.46 72.31
C LEU A 7 -78.09 -12.08 71.38
N PRO A 8 -77.84 -11.55 70.17
CA PRO A 8 -76.76 -12.05 69.36
C PRO A 8 -75.44 -11.66 70.05
N CYS A 9 -74.63 -12.67 70.37
CA CYS A 9 -73.25 -12.52 70.78
C CYS A 9 -72.53 -11.57 69.82
N SER A 10 -71.92 -10.53 70.37
CA SER A 10 -70.97 -9.66 69.67
C SER A 10 -69.80 -10.50 69.17
N GLU A 11 -69.82 -10.81 67.88
CA GLU A 11 -68.70 -11.43 67.19
C GLU A 11 -67.55 -10.42 67.18
N SER A 12 -66.46 -10.77 67.85
CA SER A 12 -65.25 -9.95 67.99
C SER A 12 -64.62 -9.69 66.62
N ALA A 13 -64.95 -8.55 66.02
CA ALA A 13 -64.39 -8.04 64.76
C ALA A 13 -62.93 -7.52 64.91
N ALA A 14 -62.27 -7.77 66.03
CA ALA A 14 -60.99 -7.19 66.39
C ALA A 14 -59.78 -7.60 65.50
N PRO A 15 -59.65 -8.85 64.99
CA PRO A 15 -58.45 -9.21 64.23
C PRO A 15 -58.48 -8.73 62.77
N ALA A 16 -59.66 -8.65 62.15
CA ALA A 16 -59.82 -8.20 60.76
C ALA A 16 -59.64 -6.66 60.62
N THR A 17 -60.04 -5.92 61.66
CA THR A 17 -59.96 -4.45 61.69
C THR A 17 -58.54 -3.96 61.92
N LEU A 18 -57.75 -4.63 62.79
CA LEU A 18 -56.35 -4.25 63.02
C LEU A 18 -55.47 -4.44 61.79
N GLY A 19 -55.62 -5.56 61.07
CA GLY A 19 -54.89 -5.82 59.82
C GLY A 19 -55.25 -4.85 58.68
N ALA A 20 -56.51 -4.41 58.63
CA ALA A 20 -56.96 -3.39 57.68
C ALA A 20 -56.40 -2.00 58.01
N SER A 21 -56.35 -1.62 59.29
CA SER A 21 -55.77 -0.34 59.73
C SER A 21 -54.26 -0.28 59.50
N ILE A 22 -53.52 -1.34 59.84
CA ILE A 22 -52.07 -1.44 59.56
C ILE A 22 -51.82 -1.37 58.05
N ARG A 23 -52.64 -2.04 57.24
CA ARG A 23 -52.56 -1.96 55.77
C ARG A 23 -52.84 -0.54 55.26
N ALA A 24 -53.83 0.15 55.81
CA ALA A 24 -54.16 1.52 55.42
C ALA A 24 -53.05 2.53 55.76
N GLU A 25 -52.34 2.33 56.88
CA GLU A 25 -51.18 3.15 57.25
C GLU A 25 -49.94 2.87 56.39
N ILE A 26 -49.71 1.60 56.03
CA ILE A 26 -48.50 1.16 55.31
C ILE A 26 -48.63 1.35 53.79
N GLN A 27 -49.84 1.30 53.25
CA GLN A 27 -50.11 1.46 51.81
C GLN A 27 -49.57 2.77 51.19
N PRO A 28 -49.71 3.96 51.81
CA PRO A 28 -49.13 5.19 51.25
C PRO A 28 -47.61 5.14 51.17
N PHE A 29 -46.92 4.56 52.17
CA PHE A 29 -45.46 4.39 52.13
C PHE A 29 -45.01 3.47 50.98
N PHE A 30 -45.71 2.37 50.74
CA PHE A 30 -45.42 1.51 49.58
C PHE A 30 -45.75 2.16 48.24
N ALA A 31 -46.81 2.98 48.18
CA ALA A 31 -47.14 3.75 46.98
C ALA A 31 -46.05 4.78 46.67
N GLU A 32 -45.52 5.44 47.71
CA GLU A 32 -44.42 6.39 47.58
C GLU A 32 -43.12 5.70 47.15
N LEU A 33 -42.77 4.56 47.76
CA LEU A 33 -41.63 3.74 47.36
C LEU A 33 -41.75 3.27 45.91
N ARG A 34 -42.94 2.81 45.49
CA ARG A 34 -43.20 2.41 44.11
C ARG A 34 -43.01 3.59 43.15
N SER A 35 -43.55 4.76 43.48
CA SER A 35 -43.38 5.96 42.66
C SER A 35 -41.90 6.39 42.56
N PHE A 36 -41.14 6.24 43.64
CA PHE A 36 -39.71 6.50 43.66
C PHE A 36 -38.94 5.51 42.77
N VAL A 37 -39.25 4.21 42.87
CA VAL A 37 -38.64 3.16 42.05
C VAL A 37 -38.97 3.36 40.58
N ASP A 38 -40.22 3.65 40.23
CA ASP A 38 -40.64 3.92 38.85
C ASP A 38 -39.91 5.14 38.28
N ARG A 39 -39.76 6.20 39.07
CA ARG A 39 -38.98 7.39 38.69
C ARG A 39 -37.51 7.06 38.46
N ARG A 40 -36.90 6.24 39.33
CA ARG A 40 -35.48 5.85 39.20
C ARG A 40 -35.24 4.90 38.03
N ILE A 41 -36.15 3.97 37.78
CA ILE A 41 -36.08 3.09 36.61
C ILE A 41 -36.17 3.94 35.33
N ALA A 42 -37.07 4.93 35.27
CA ALA A 42 -37.17 5.81 34.11
C ALA A 42 -35.90 6.64 33.89
N GLU A 43 -35.32 7.18 34.96
CA GLU A 43 -34.09 7.98 34.91
C GLU A 43 -32.88 7.14 34.46
N LEU A 44 -32.67 5.96 35.08
CA LEU A 44 -31.61 5.01 34.69
C LEU A 44 -31.81 4.50 33.27
N SER A 45 -33.05 4.22 32.86
CA SER A 45 -33.33 3.77 31.48
C SER A 45 -32.98 4.85 30.46
N ALA A 46 -33.24 6.12 30.77
CA ALA A 46 -32.86 7.23 29.91
C ALA A 46 -31.33 7.40 29.83
N GLU A 47 -30.63 7.26 30.95
CA GLU A 47 -29.15 7.33 31.00
C GLU A 47 -28.49 6.18 30.23
N VAL A 48 -28.97 4.95 30.41
CA VAL A 48 -28.51 3.78 29.66
C VAL A 48 -28.79 3.94 28.16
N ALA A 49 -29.98 4.40 27.77
CA ALA A 49 -30.30 4.64 26.36
C ALA A 49 -29.37 5.68 25.72
N ALA A 50 -29.06 6.77 26.43
CA ALA A 50 -28.11 7.77 25.95
C ALA A 50 -26.68 7.21 25.82
N THR A 51 -26.27 6.37 26.76
CA THR A 51 -24.93 5.72 26.72
C THR A 51 -24.81 4.75 25.56
N VAL A 52 -25.84 3.93 25.31
CA VAL A 52 -25.86 3.00 24.17
C VAL A 52 -25.78 3.77 22.84
N GLN A 53 -26.54 4.86 22.68
CA GLN A 53 -26.47 5.68 21.47
C GLN A 53 -25.06 6.23 21.22
N LEU A 54 -24.38 6.72 22.26
CA LEU A 54 -22.99 7.20 22.13
C LEU A 54 -22.02 6.08 21.72
N MET A 55 -22.24 4.85 22.19
CA MET A 55 -21.47 3.69 21.79
C MET A 55 -21.72 3.33 20.32
N ASP A 56 -22.97 3.34 19.86
CA ASP A 56 -23.33 3.08 18.46
C ASP A 56 -22.67 4.11 17.52
N PHE A 57 -22.72 5.41 17.85
CA PHE A 57 -22.01 6.44 17.09
C PHE A 57 -20.49 6.21 17.05
N SER A 58 -19.92 5.68 18.13
CA SER A 58 -18.49 5.37 18.17
C SER A 58 -18.15 4.15 17.32
N GLU A 59 -19.02 3.14 17.28
CA GLU A 59 -18.87 1.94 16.45
C GLU A 59 -18.91 2.31 14.96
N GLU A 60 -19.90 3.09 14.54
CA GLU A 60 -19.99 3.58 13.16
C GLU A 60 -18.72 4.33 12.73
N LYS A 61 -18.21 5.21 13.62
CA LYS A 61 -16.99 5.98 13.36
C LYS A 61 -15.76 5.07 13.24
N LEU A 62 -15.66 4.05 14.09
CA LEU A 62 -14.57 3.05 14.02
C LEU A 62 -14.65 2.24 12.74
N THR A 63 -15.84 1.78 12.35
CA THR A 63 -16.05 1.06 11.08
C THR A 63 -15.66 1.92 9.89
N GLU A 64 -16.02 3.20 9.88
CA GLU A 64 -15.64 4.14 8.83
C GLU A 64 -14.12 4.37 8.79
N GLN A 65 -13.46 4.49 9.94
CA GLN A 65 -12.00 4.59 10.00
C GLN A 65 -11.30 3.32 9.53
N ILE A 66 -11.77 2.14 9.93
CA ILE A 66 -11.25 0.85 9.46
C ILE A 66 -11.45 0.72 7.96
N GLY A 67 -12.60 1.13 7.43
CA GLY A 67 -12.88 1.17 5.99
C GLY A 67 -11.88 2.04 5.24
N ARG A 68 -11.63 3.26 5.72
CA ARG A 68 -10.60 4.16 5.14
C ARG A 68 -9.20 3.56 5.19
N VAL A 69 -8.82 2.94 6.32
CA VAL A 69 -7.52 2.29 6.46
C VAL A 69 -7.40 1.09 5.51
N HIS A 70 -8.45 0.28 5.37
CA HIS A 70 -8.48 -0.83 4.42
C HIS A 70 -8.35 -0.35 2.97
N GLU A 71 -9.01 0.74 2.61
CA GLU A 71 -8.91 1.36 1.27
C GLU A 71 -7.50 1.91 1.01
N GLN A 72 -6.90 2.58 2.00
CA GLN A 72 -5.52 3.04 1.94
C GLN A 72 -4.54 1.86 1.77
N ILE A 73 -4.70 0.79 2.56
CA ILE A 73 -3.88 -0.43 2.44
C ILE A 73 -4.08 -1.08 1.07
N ALA A 74 -5.30 -1.16 0.56
CA ALA A 74 -5.59 -1.73 -0.76
C ALA A 74 -4.89 -0.95 -1.88
N GLY A 75 -4.93 0.39 -1.83
CA GLY A 75 -4.18 1.25 -2.76
C GLY A 75 -2.67 1.04 -2.64
N LEU A 76 -2.16 0.88 -1.42
CA LEU A 76 -0.74 0.69 -1.13
C LEU A 76 -0.19 -0.67 -1.51
N VAL A 77 -1.01 -1.71 -1.54
CA VAL A 77 -0.56 -3.04 -1.96
C VAL A 77 -0.67 -3.17 -3.47
N ALA A 78 -1.72 -2.61 -4.08
CA ALA A 78 -1.97 -2.73 -5.52
C ALA A 78 -0.93 -2.01 -6.38
N ILE A 79 -0.55 -0.78 -6.03
CA ILE A 79 0.36 0.05 -6.84
C ILE A 79 1.79 -0.54 -6.87
N PRO A 80 2.43 -0.87 -5.73
CA PRO A 80 3.73 -1.54 -5.68
C PRO A 80 3.72 -2.94 -6.26
N ALA A 81 2.62 -3.71 -6.13
CA ALA A 81 2.57 -5.06 -6.70
C ALA A 81 2.60 -5.04 -8.24
N ALA A 82 1.92 -4.08 -8.87
CA ALA A 82 1.95 -3.92 -10.32
C ALA A 82 3.29 -3.38 -10.82
N THR A 83 3.82 -2.34 -10.16
CA THR A 83 5.11 -1.72 -10.54
C THR A 83 6.31 -2.62 -10.26
N THR A 84 6.36 -3.30 -9.12
CA THR A 84 7.46 -4.24 -8.78
C THR A 84 7.49 -5.44 -9.69
N LYS A 85 6.33 -6.02 -10.05
CA LYS A 85 6.27 -7.12 -11.03
C LYS A 85 6.82 -6.69 -12.39
N ASN A 86 6.47 -5.47 -12.82
CA ASN A 86 6.99 -4.93 -14.08
C ASN A 86 8.51 -4.70 -14.01
N SER A 87 9.01 -4.10 -12.93
CA SER A 87 10.45 -3.86 -12.74
C SER A 87 11.28 -5.14 -12.67
N GLY A 88 10.75 -6.22 -12.09
CA GLY A 88 11.43 -7.51 -12.03
C GLY A 88 11.62 -8.14 -13.42
N ILE A 89 10.55 -8.16 -14.24
CA ILE A 89 10.60 -8.66 -15.62
C ILE A 89 11.54 -7.80 -16.48
N GLU A 90 11.47 -6.47 -16.33
CA GLU A 90 12.37 -5.55 -17.03
C GLU A 90 13.83 -5.79 -16.66
N LEU A 91 14.14 -6.06 -15.38
CA LEU A 91 15.51 -6.33 -14.94
C LEU A 91 16.03 -7.67 -15.47
N GLU A 92 15.19 -8.71 -15.53
CA GLU A 92 15.58 -10.01 -16.09
C GLU A 92 15.85 -9.92 -17.61
N ALA A 93 15.00 -9.18 -18.34
CA ALA A 93 15.22 -8.90 -19.76
C ALA A 93 16.51 -8.12 -20.01
N VAL A 94 16.86 -7.19 -19.11
CA VAL A 94 18.12 -6.46 -19.12
C VAL A 94 19.30 -7.40 -18.89
N VAL A 95 19.25 -8.26 -17.87
CA VAL A 95 20.34 -9.22 -17.59
C VAL A 95 20.61 -10.08 -18.82
N GLN A 96 19.56 -10.65 -19.43
CA GLN A 96 19.70 -11.43 -20.65
C GLN A 96 20.31 -10.62 -21.81
N ALA A 97 19.89 -9.37 -21.99
CA ALA A 97 20.45 -8.49 -23.02
C ALA A 97 21.92 -8.18 -22.76
N THR A 98 22.33 -7.98 -21.50
CA THR A 98 23.75 -7.75 -21.15
C THR A 98 24.61 -8.99 -21.37
N GLU A 99 24.11 -10.19 -21.05
CA GLU A 99 24.82 -11.44 -21.29
C GLU A 99 25.01 -11.69 -22.79
N ASN A 100 23.96 -11.47 -23.58
CA ASN A 100 24.03 -11.61 -25.04
C ASN A 100 25.02 -10.63 -25.67
N ALA A 101 25.01 -9.37 -25.23
CA ALA A 101 25.97 -8.36 -25.70
C ALA A 101 27.42 -8.74 -25.33
N ALA A 102 27.65 -9.20 -24.10
CA ALA A 102 28.97 -9.64 -23.65
C ALA A 102 29.49 -10.83 -24.48
N ASN A 103 28.66 -11.84 -24.72
CA ASN A 103 29.01 -12.99 -25.56
C ASN A 103 29.34 -12.55 -26.99
N THR A 104 28.53 -11.66 -27.58
CA THR A 104 28.77 -11.13 -28.93
C THR A 104 30.10 -10.39 -29.03
N ILE A 105 30.43 -9.57 -28.02
CA ILE A 105 31.72 -8.86 -27.95
C ILE A 105 32.88 -9.85 -27.87
N MET A 106 32.76 -10.89 -27.03
CA MET A 106 33.80 -11.92 -26.90
C MET A 106 34.00 -12.70 -28.21
N GLU A 107 32.92 -13.19 -28.83
CA GLU A 107 32.98 -13.93 -30.10
C GLU A 107 33.58 -13.09 -31.24
N ALA A 108 33.25 -11.79 -31.29
CA ALA A 108 33.84 -10.88 -32.26
C ALA A 108 35.34 -10.66 -32.00
N ALA A 109 35.73 -10.50 -30.74
CA ALA A 109 37.13 -10.34 -30.34
C ALA A 109 37.97 -11.60 -30.62
N GLU A 110 37.44 -12.79 -30.32
CA GLU A 110 38.07 -14.07 -30.63
C GLU A 110 38.29 -14.23 -32.14
N ALA A 111 37.29 -13.93 -32.95
CA ALA A 111 37.42 -13.99 -34.40
C ALA A 111 38.41 -12.96 -34.98
N ILE A 112 38.53 -11.78 -34.36
CA ILE A 112 39.59 -10.81 -34.68
C ILE A 112 40.97 -11.40 -34.36
N GLN A 113 41.11 -12.06 -33.20
CA GLN A 113 42.35 -12.70 -32.81
C GLN A 113 42.75 -13.84 -33.77
N ASP A 114 41.80 -14.67 -34.18
CA ASP A 114 42.01 -15.71 -35.19
C ASP A 114 42.44 -15.13 -36.54
N TRP A 115 41.82 -14.02 -36.95
CA TRP A 115 42.20 -13.31 -38.17
C TRP A 115 43.66 -12.83 -38.09
N ILE A 116 44.06 -12.21 -36.97
CA ILE A 116 45.45 -11.75 -36.74
C ILE A 116 46.43 -12.93 -36.84
N GLN A 117 46.11 -14.06 -36.20
CA GLN A 117 46.96 -15.25 -36.23
C GLN A 117 47.04 -15.89 -37.62
N SER A 118 45.97 -15.79 -38.42
CA SER A 118 45.93 -16.34 -39.77
C SER A 118 46.84 -15.61 -40.77
N GLY A 119 47.24 -14.36 -40.46
CA GLY A 119 48.11 -13.55 -41.32
C GLY A 119 47.50 -13.18 -42.68
N ARG A 120 46.19 -13.39 -42.89
CA ARG A 120 45.51 -13.04 -44.14
C ARG A 120 45.46 -11.52 -44.31
N GLN A 121 45.68 -11.06 -45.53
CA GLN A 121 45.65 -9.63 -45.90
C GLN A 121 44.88 -9.37 -47.18
N ASP A 122 44.13 -10.36 -47.67
CA ASP A 122 43.30 -10.17 -48.85
C ASP A 122 42.13 -9.21 -48.55
N PRO A 123 41.61 -8.49 -49.57
CA PRO A 123 40.56 -7.49 -49.37
C PRO A 123 39.27 -8.03 -48.74
N GLU A 124 38.97 -9.32 -48.92
CA GLU A 124 37.79 -9.96 -48.33
C GLU A 124 37.98 -10.16 -46.82
N SER A 125 39.17 -10.63 -46.43
CA SER A 125 39.55 -10.80 -45.03
C SER A 125 39.56 -9.47 -44.24
N LEU A 126 39.97 -8.37 -44.88
CA LEU A 126 39.93 -7.02 -44.28
C LEU A 126 38.50 -6.50 -44.10
N ARG A 127 37.59 -6.82 -45.03
CA ARG A 127 36.16 -6.50 -44.86
C ARG A 127 35.56 -7.28 -43.71
N ALA A 128 35.83 -8.59 -43.63
CA ALA A 128 35.36 -9.42 -42.52
C ALA A 128 35.87 -8.92 -41.17
N LEU A 129 37.10 -8.41 -41.09
CA LEU A 129 37.63 -7.74 -39.91
C LEU A 129 36.83 -6.47 -39.54
N SER A 130 36.54 -5.63 -40.53
CA SER A 130 35.73 -4.41 -40.33
C SER A 130 34.33 -4.76 -39.80
N ASP A 131 33.71 -5.82 -40.32
CA ASP A 131 32.38 -6.26 -39.88
C ASP A 131 32.40 -6.75 -38.42
N ARG A 132 33.48 -7.44 -38.01
CA ARG A 132 33.68 -7.85 -36.60
C ARG A 132 33.81 -6.66 -35.66
N VAL A 133 34.52 -5.62 -36.09
CA VAL A 133 34.67 -4.38 -35.31
C VAL A 133 33.33 -3.63 -35.23
N ASN A 134 32.56 -3.57 -36.32
CA ASN A 134 31.22 -2.99 -36.32
C ASN A 134 30.26 -3.74 -35.39
N LEU A 135 30.32 -5.08 -35.35
CA LEU A 135 29.56 -5.91 -34.41
C LEU A 135 29.87 -5.57 -32.95
N ILE A 136 31.13 -5.28 -32.61
CA ILE A 136 31.51 -4.83 -31.26
C ILE A 136 30.87 -3.48 -30.95
N PHE A 137 30.92 -2.52 -31.87
CA PHE A 137 30.30 -1.21 -31.65
C PHE A 137 28.78 -1.30 -31.48
N GLU A 138 28.13 -2.14 -32.28
CA GLU A 138 26.69 -2.39 -32.18
C GLU A 138 26.33 -3.03 -30.84
N ALA A 139 27.04 -4.09 -30.42
CA ALA A 139 26.82 -4.75 -29.14
C ALA A 139 27.03 -3.80 -27.95
N CYS A 140 28.06 -2.96 -27.98
CA CYS A 140 28.31 -1.93 -26.96
C CYS A 140 27.19 -0.87 -26.92
N SER A 141 26.67 -0.46 -28.07
CA SER A 141 25.55 0.50 -28.15
C SER A 141 24.28 -0.08 -27.52
N PHE A 142 23.94 -1.33 -27.82
CA PHE A 142 22.81 -2.03 -27.19
C PHE A 142 22.99 -2.24 -25.68
N GLN A 143 24.23 -2.44 -25.23
CA GLN A 143 24.54 -2.50 -23.80
C GLN A 143 24.28 -1.16 -23.09
N ASP A 144 24.55 0.00 -23.72
CA ASP A 144 24.25 1.31 -23.10
C ASP A 144 22.75 1.53 -22.92
N VAL A 145 21.94 1.19 -23.92
CA VAL A 145 20.46 1.21 -23.83
C VAL A 145 19.99 0.33 -22.65
N THR A 146 20.65 -0.81 -22.46
CA THR A 146 20.37 -1.72 -21.34
C THR A 146 20.74 -1.09 -19.99
N GLY A 147 21.86 -0.38 -19.90
CA GLY A 147 22.24 0.40 -18.70
C GLY A 147 21.26 1.54 -18.38
N GLN A 148 20.66 2.18 -19.40
CA GLN A 148 19.60 3.17 -19.21
C GLN A 148 18.31 2.51 -18.65
N ARG A 149 17.95 1.31 -19.11
CA ARG A 149 16.80 0.55 -18.58
C ARG A 149 16.98 0.17 -17.11
N ILE A 150 18.17 -0.27 -16.69
CA ILE A 150 18.49 -0.52 -15.28
C ILE A 150 18.23 0.71 -14.43
N ARG A 151 18.74 1.87 -14.86
CA ARG A 151 18.55 3.14 -14.11
C ARG A 151 17.08 3.48 -13.93
N ARG A 152 16.24 3.29 -14.96
CA ARG A 152 14.79 3.50 -14.87
C ARG A 152 14.12 2.53 -13.90
N ALA A 153 14.46 1.24 -13.97
CA ALA A 153 13.93 0.23 -13.05
C ALA A 153 14.28 0.57 -11.59
N ILE A 154 15.52 1.02 -11.33
CA ILE A 154 15.97 1.42 -10.00
C ILE A 154 15.27 2.69 -9.51
N GLN A 155 15.08 3.69 -10.37
CA GLN A 155 14.31 4.89 -10.04
C GLN A 155 12.86 4.54 -9.67
N HIS A 156 12.23 3.60 -10.37
CA HIS A 156 10.90 3.12 -10.03
C HIS A 156 10.88 2.41 -8.66
N LEU A 157 11.87 1.57 -8.35
CA LEU A 157 11.96 0.92 -7.04
C LEU A 157 12.19 1.93 -5.91
N GLN A 158 13.02 2.96 -6.11
CA GLN A 158 13.24 4.06 -5.16
C GLN A 158 11.96 4.90 -4.94
N HIS A 159 11.15 5.07 -5.98
CA HIS A 159 9.86 5.75 -5.86
C HIS A 159 8.89 4.93 -4.99
N VAL A 160 8.83 3.61 -5.21
CA VAL A 160 8.06 2.69 -4.36
C VAL A 160 8.54 2.75 -2.90
N GLU A 161 9.86 2.74 -2.68
CA GLU A 161 10.45 2.88 -1.34
C GLU A 161 10.02 4.20 -0.67
N THR A 162 10.10 5.32 -1.38
CA THR A 162 9.70 6.65 -0.86
C THR A 162 8.22 6.70 -0.48
N MET A 163 7.35 6.09 -1.28
CA MET A 163 5.91 5.99 -0.96
C MET A 163 5.67 5.20 0.33
N LEU A 164 6.41 4.10 0.54
CA LEU A 164 6.31 3.29 1.74
C LEU A 164 6.86 4.03 2.98
N GLU A 165 7.96 4.78 2.84
CA GLU A 165 8.58 5.55 3.92
C GLU A 165 7.70 6.68 4.45
N GLY A 166 6.97 7.38 3.58
CA GLY A 166 6.07 8.46 3.98
C GLY A 166 4.90 8.00 4.86
N MET A 167 4.72 6.69 5.01
CA MET A 167 3.57 6.08 5.70
C MET A 167 3.94 5.21 6.89
N VAL A 168 5.21 4.78 7.03
CA VAL A 168 5.68 4.13 8.27
C VAL A 168 6.09 5.21 9.27
N PRO A 169 5.35 5.41 10.38
CA PRO A 169 5.78 6.33 11.43
C PRO A 169 7.17 5.89 11.95
N SER A 170 8.07 6.85 12.19
CA SER A 170 9.53 6.78 12.47
C SER A 170 10.08 5.77 13.51
N VAL A 171 9.43 4.65 13.78
CA VAL A 171 9.79 3.73 14.86
C VAL A 171 10.97 2.82 14.48
N VAL A 172 11.28 2.63 13.20
CA VAL A 172 12.44 1.82 12.80
C VAL A 172 13.09 2.44 11.55
N GLN A 173 14.13 3.25 11.75
CA GLN A 173 15.06 3.63 10.67
C GLN A 173 16.35 2.81 10.83
N PRO A 174 16.59 1.78 10.00
CA PRO A 174 17.95 1.38 9.72
C PRO A 174 18.59 2.45 8.83
N GLU A 175 19.85 2.81 9.10
CA GLU A 175 20.59 3.82 8.33
C GLU A 175 20.63 3.46 6.84
N LYS A 176 20.12 4.35 5.97
CA LYS A 176 20.08 4.12 4.51
C LYS A 176 21.40 4.52 3.85
N GLN A 177 22.08 3.57 3.22
CA GLN A 177 23.08 3.86 2.20
C GLN A 177 22.39 4.20 0.89
N LYS A 178 22.53 5.45 0.40
CA LYS A 178 22.18 5.79 -0.97
C LYS A 178 23.13 5.06 -1.92
N LEU A 179 22.63 4.01 -2.58
CA LEU A 179 23.35 3.31 -3.65
C LEU A 179 23.57 4.29 -4.82
N GLN A 180 24.76 4.88 -4.89
CA GLN A 180 25.21 5.64 -6.06
C GLN A 180 25.75 4.67 -7.10
N ILE A 181 24.98 4.45 -8.16
CA ILE A 181 25.44 3.66 -9.30
C ILE A 181 26.18 4.61 -10.23
N ALA A 182 27.49 4.76 -9.98
CA ALA A 182 28.38 5.46 -10.88
C ALA A 182 28.62 4.59 -12.12
N THR A 183 27.94 4.90 -13.22
CA THR A 183 28.34 4.38 -14.52
C THR A 183 29.53 5.19 -14.98
N VAL A 184 30.73 4.61 -14.92
CA VAL A 184 31.89 5.15 -15.62
C VAL A 184 31.66 4.87 -17.11
N GLN A 185 31.00 5.80 -17.81
CA GLN A 185 31.00 5.78 -19.27
C GLN A 185 32.42 6.14 -19.71
N HIS A 186 33.21 5.13 -20.07
CA HIS A 186 34.51 5.33 -20.69
C HIS A 186 34.33 5.52 -22.21
N THR A 187 33.55 6.53 -22.58
CA THR A 187 33.57 7.09 -23.93
C THR A 187 33.97 8.55 -23.75
N VAL A 188 35.00 8.94 -24.49
CA VAL A 188 35.62 10.26 -24.48
C VAL A 188 34.54 11.33 -24.35
N GLN A 189 34.62 12.15 -23.31
CA GLN A 189 33.81 13.35 -23.15
C GLN A 189 34.06 14.26 -24.35
N GLU A 190 33.10 14.33 -25.25
CA GLU A 190 32.80 15.57 -25.95
C GLU A 190 31.34 15.87 -25.68
N GLU A 191 31.12 17.04 -25.08
CA GLU A 191 29.84 17.50 -24.56
C GLU A 191 28.74 17.30 -25.59
N ALA A 192 27.79 16.41 -25.30
CA ALA A 192 26.50 16.39 -25.96
C ALA A 192 25.77 17.69 -25.56
N ARG A 193 26.13 18.80 -26.21
CA ARG A 193 25.24 19.93 -26.38
C ARG A 193 23.95 19.34 -26.92
N SER A 194 22.83 19.60 -26.24
CA SER A 194 21.51 19.31 -26.75
C SER A 194 21.38 19.92 -28.14
N THR A 195 21.64 19.10 -29.17
CA THR A 195 21.26 19.42 -30.53
C THR A 195 19.74 19.41 -30.53
N PRO A 196 19.08 20.52 -30.91
CA PRO A 196 17.65 20.46 -31.15
C PRO A 196 17.43 19.37 -32.21
N ASP A 197 16.42 18.54 -31.98
CA ASP A 197 15.99 17.50 -32.92
C ASP A 197 15.87 18.14 -34.30
N LEU A 198 16.71 17.70 -35.26
CA LEU A 198 16.72 18.27 -36.60
C LEU A 198 15.34 17.98 -37.20
N ALA A 199 14.66 19.03 -37.64
CA ALA A 199 13.39 18.85 -38.33
C ALA A 199 13.61 17.98 -39.58
N GLN A 200 12.63 17.14 -39.92
CA GLN A 200 12.70 16.24 -41.07
C GLN A 200 13.14 16.93 -42.37
N GLU A 201 12.78 18.21 -42.53
CA GLU A 201 13.18 19.04 -43.68
C GLU A 201 14.70 19.32 -43.76
N GLU A 202 15.41 19.36 -42.63
CA GLU A 202 16.87 19.55 -42.61
C GLU A 202 17.62 18.23 -42.90
N ILE A 203 17.05 17.09 -42.49
CA ILE A 203 17.56 15.75 -42.84
C ILE A 203 17.46 15.55 -44.36
N ASP A 204 16.33 15.92 -44.96
CA ASP A 204 16.10 15.78 -46.40
C ASP A 204 16.99 16.71 -47.25
N ARG A 205 17.40 17.87 -46.71
CA ARG A 205 18.41 18.73 -47.36
C ARG A 205 19.80 18.12 -47.32
N LEU A 206 20.22 17.59 -46.17
CA LEU A 206 21.54 16.99 -45.99
C LEU A 206 21.74 15.75 -46.88
N LEU A 207 20.69 14.99 -47.16
CA LEU A 207 20.74 13.83 -48.05
C LEU A 207 20.76 14.19 -49.54
N ASN A 208 20.36 15.40 -49.92
CA ASN A 208 20.38 15.86 -51.32
C ASN A 208 21.71 16.56 -51.71
N ASP A 209 22.58 16.85 -50.74
CA ASP A 209 23.91 17.46 -50.96
C ASP A 209 25.06 16.42 -51.05
N PHE A 210 24.74 15.11 -51.11
CA PHE A 210 25.67 14.02 -51.40
C PHE A 210 25.43 13.36 -52.76
#